data_AF-A0A9K3KJN7-F1
#
_entry.id   AF-A0A9K3KJN7-F1
#
_cell.length_a   1.000
_cell.length_b   1.000
_cell.length_c   1.000
_cell.angle_alpha   90.00
_cell.angle_beta   90.00
_cell.angle_gamma   90.00
#
_symmetry.space_group_name_H-M   'P 1'
#
loop_
_entity.id
_entity.type
_entity.pdbx_description
1 polymer ?
#
loop_
_entity_poly.entity_id
_entity_poly.type
_entity_poly.pdbx_seq_one_letter_code
_entity_poly.pdbx_strand_id
1 'polypeptide(L)'
;MMDYGSLGFCALDCRDAVGERDKESVSILSNIRPVRRKVQSWASAIGEDNEPDRRKADLQQRLEKFQSKGWLSQQELRKYSAFLSTFDHTAKIGESGNFALKELEVELNLKENRMSGKQSTWKRIPTPTGTKQGRIPLGVFSNNSPRPMSQSPKSLRSFESATNRTFNGVTAGQGTIVAPSSLSTSLSEDAIAGLFTETCFFARLGFVQPPCCLQCNYREAIQSASPRLNCKRWVIWRRNANKTLHPSNICDNSIAVQCHSARKLTAGNNVESYKWDRTRKVLIEPSFIRSKNKNQLCTL
;
A
#
# COMPACT_ATOMS: atom_id res chain seq x y z
N MET A 1 -27.60 32.15 -22.57
CA MET A 1 -26.43 31.90 -23.44
C MET A 1 -25.23 32.49 -22.72
N MET A 2 -24.41 31.66 -22.10
CA MET A 2 -23.11 32.09 -21.57
C MET A 2 -22.08 31.05 -22.01
N ASP A 3 -21.22 31.48 -22.93
CA ASP A 3 -20.03 30.79 -23.38
C ASP A 3 -19.00 30.79 -22.26
N TYR A 4 -18.53 29.62 -21.86
CA TYR A 4 -17.29 29.48 -21.11
C TYR A 4 -16.19 28.99 -22.04
N GLY A 5 -15.28 29.91 -22.31
CA GLY A 5 -14.10 29.73 -23.15
C GLY A 5 -13.12 28.71 -22.56
N SER A 6 -12.66 27.89 -23.49
CA SER A 6 -11.53 26.97 -23.47
C SER A 6 -10.30 27.50 -22.73
N LEU A 7 -9.80 26.73 -21.76
CA LEU A 7 -8.44 26.82 -21.25
C LEU A 7 -7.68 25.57 -21.68
N GLY A 8 -6.79 25.76 -22.65
CA GLY A 8 -5.81 24.78 -23.07
C GLY A 8 -4.78 24.53 -21.97
N PHE A 9 -4.47 23.26 -21.75
CA PHE A 9 -3.34 22.85 -20.92
C PHE A 9 -2.42 21.93 -21.72
N CYS A 10 -1.14 22.27 -21.64
CA CYS A 10 -0.04 21.75 -22.43
C CYS A 10 0.14 20.24 -22.30
N ALA A 11 0.31 19.58 -23.44
CA ALA A 11 0.83 18.23 -23.55
C ALA A 11 2.29 18.20 -23.08
N LEU A 12 2.60 17.35 -22.10
CA LEU A 12 3.96 16.92 -21.79
C LEU A 12 4.16 15.58 -22.49
N ASP A 13 4.82 15.65 -23.65
CA ASP A 13 5.39 14.50 -24.36
C ASP A 13 6.54 13.92 -23.53
N CYS A 14 6.37 12.70 -23.02
CA CYS A 14 7.48 11.84 -22.63
C CYS A 14 7.73 10.85 -23.77
N ARG A 15 8.59 11.24 -24.70
CA ARG A 15 9.18 10.35 -25.72
C ARG A 15 10.33 9.58 -25.08
N ASP A 16 10.20 8.25 -25.05
CA ASP A 16 11.29 7.34 -24.69
C ASP A 16 12.39 7.39 -25.77
N ALA A 17 13.61 7.71 -25.33
CA ALA A 17 14.82 7.59 -26.13
C ALA A 17 15.35 6.15 -26.04
N VAL A 18 15.29 5.44 -27.16
CA VAL A 18 16.00 4.18 -27.40
C VAL A 18 17.46 4.52 -27.70
N GLY A 19 18.36 4.17 -26.78
CA GLY A 19 19.81 4.26 -26.97
C GLY A 19 20.38 2.90 -27.36
N GLU A 20 20.70 2.75 -28.64
CA GLU A 20 21.39 1.63 -29.24
C GLU A 20 22.90 1.63 -28.88
N ARG A 21 23.49 0.44 -28.88
CA ARG A 21 24.90 0.16 -28.58
C ARG A 21 25.81 0.79 -29.64
N ASP A 22 27.01 1.20 -29.24
CA ASP A 22 28.21 0.91 -30.02
C ASP A 22 29.45 0.74 -29.13
N LYS A 23 30.27 -0.23 -29.56
CA LYS A 23 31.57 -0.59 -29.01
C LYS A 23 32.63 0.26 -29.73
N GLU A 24 33.59 0.82 -29.00
CA GLU A 24 34.98 0.77 -29.44
C GLU A 24 35.98 1.11 -28.32
N SER A 25 37.06 0.35 -28.36
CA SER A 25 38.17 0.28 -27.42
C SER A 25 39.32 1.18 -27.85
N VAL A 26 39.93 1.93 -26.93
CA VAL A 26 41.38 2.26 -27.01
C VAL A 26 41.97 2.30 -25.60
N SER A 27 42.99 1.47 -25.38
CA SER A 27 43.87 1.47 -24.21
C SER A 27 44.98 2.50 -24.37
N ILE A 28 45.24 3.30 -23.33
CA ILE A 28 46.55 3.95 -23.13
C ILE A 28 46.94 3.82 -21.65
N LEU A 29 48.12 3.21 -21.45
CA LEU A 29 48.86 3.00 -20.20
C LEU A 29 49.14 4.35 -19.50
N SER A 30 49.25 4.47 -18.17
CA SER A 30 50.36 3.93 -17.39
C SER A 30 50.37 4.51 -15.96
N ASN A 31 51.00 3.77 -15.04
CA ASN A 31 51.75 4.26 -13.88
C ASN A 31 51.02 4.79 -12.63
N ILE A 32 50.67 3.89 -11.69
CA ILE A 32 51.00 4.07 -10.26
C ILE A 32 51.38 2.69 -9.65
N ARG A 33 52.56 2.62 -9.03
CA ARG A 33 53.14 1.45 -8.33
C ARG A 33 52.58 1.28 -6.89
N PRO A 34 52.79 0.12 -6.26
CA PRO A 34 51.82 -0.49 -5.35
C PRO A 34 52.15 -0.30 -3.87
N VAL A 35 51.11 -0.19 -3.02
CA VAL A 35 51.24 -0.41 -1.57
C VAL A 35 50.82 -1.85 -1.25
N ARG A 36 51.80 -2.60 -0.75
CA ARG A 36 51.70 -3.95 -0.18
C ARG A 36 50.57 -4.08 0.84
N ARG A 37 49.60 -4.97 0.58
CA ARG A 37 49.00 -5.88 1.58
C ARG A 37 48.61 -7.22 0.93
N LYS A 38 49.50 -8.20 1.08
CA LYS A 38 49.22 -9.66 1.17
C LYS A 38 48.80 -9.88 2.64
N VAL A 39 47.79 -10.65 3.09
CA VAL A 39 46.94 -11.76 2.63
C VAL A 39 45.68 -11.63 3.52
N GLN A 40 44.42 -11.77 3.07
CA GLN A 40 43.64 -13.02 2.92
C GLN A 40 42.26 -12.55 2.36
N SER A 41 42.01 -12.47 1.05
CA SER A 41 41.64 -13.56 0.12
C SER A 41 40.78 -14.65 0.76
N TRP A 42 39.50 -14.37 1.01
CA TRP A 42 38.40 -15.36 1.12
C TRP A 42 37.06 -14.89 0.51
N ALA A 43 37.02 -13.73 -0.15
CA ALA A 43 35.75 -13.05 -0.50
C ALA A 43 35.37 -13.06 -1.99
N SER A 44 35.95 -13.92 -2.81
CA SER A 44 35.73 -13.87 -4.27
C SER A 44 35.38 -15.24 -4.85
N ALA A 45 34.37 -15.90 -4.25
CA ALA A 45 33.69 -17.07 -4.83
C ALA A 45 32.40 -17.43 -4.08
N ILE A 46 31.63 -16.46 -3.58
CA ILE A 46 30.31 -16.74 -2.99
C ILE A 46 29.27 -16.03 -3.86
N GLY A 47 28.51 -16.84 -4.60
CA GLY A 47 27.45 -16.37 -5.49
C GLY A 47 26.45 -15.46 -4.78
N GLU A 48 25.83 -14.58 -5.57
CA GLU A 48 24.80 -13.63 -5.15
C GLU A 48 23.55 -14.30 -4.52
N ASP A 49 23.45 -15.63 -4.58
CA ASP A 49 22.33 -16.43 -4.09
C ASP A 49 22.18 -16.50 -2.55
N ASN A 50 23.13 -15.98 -1.77
CA ASN A 50 23.11 -16.09 -0.29
C ASN A 50 22.74 -14.79 0.45
N GLU A 51 22.30 -13.74 -0.24
CA GLU A 51 21.87 -12.48 0.36
C GLU A 51 20.77 -12.61 1.45
N PRO A 52 19.69 -13.40 1.28
CA PRO A 52 18.64 -13.50 2.30
C PRO A 52 19.12 -14.18 3.59
N ASP A 53 20.01 -15.17 3.48
CA ASP A 53 20.57 -15.86 4.64
C ASP A 53 21.51 -14.96 5.43
N ARG A 54 22.29 -14.11 4.75
CA ARG A 54 23.09 -13.07 5.42
C ARG A 54 22.22 -12.08 6.18
N ARG A 55 21.11 -11.63 5.59
CA ARG A 55 20.15 -10.72 6.26
C ARG A 55 19.48 -11.38 7.47
N LYS A 56 19.08 -12.64 7.34
CA LYS A 56 18.53 -13.42 8.46
C LYS A 56 19.52 -13.51 9.62
N ALA A 57 20.80 -13.80 9.34
CA ALA A 57 21.85 -13.85 10.34
C ALA A 57 22.11 -12.49 11.02
N ASP A 58 22.13 -11.40 10.25
CA ASP A 58 22.26 -10.04 10.80
C ASP A 58 21.09 -9.70 11.74
N LEU A 59 19.85 -9.97 11.33
CA LEU A 59 18.66 -9.74 12.15
C LEU A 59 18.69 -10.56 13.44
N GLN A 60 19.11 -11.83 13.37
CA GLN A 60 19.29 -12.69 14.55
C GLN A 60 20.27 -12.06 15.55
N GLN A 61 21.44 -11.61 15.07
CA GLN A 61 22.46 -10.97 15.90
C GLN A 61 21.95 -9.65 16.52
N ARG A 62 21.16 -8.87 15.76
CA ARG A 62 20.55 -7.63 16.26
C ARG A 62 19.53 -7.89 17.37
N LEU A 63 18.73 -8.96 17.26
CA LEU A 63 17.78 -9.35 18.31
C LEU A 63 18.49 -9.67 19.63
N GLU A 64 19.60 -10.42 19.59
CA GLU A 64 20.41 -10.72 20.78
C GLU A 64 21.02 -9.45 21.39
N LYS A 65 21.51 -8.54 20.54
CA LYS A 65 22.00 -7.21 20.98
C LYS A 65 20.91 -6.38 21.63
N PHE A 66 19.67 -6.46 21.14
CA PHE A 66 18.56 -5.71 21.73
C PHE A 66 18.10 -6.33 23.05
N GLN A 67 18.12 -7.66 23.17
CA GLN A 67 17.84 -8.35 24.42
C GLN A 67 18.88 -8.00 25.50
N SER A 68 20.17 -8.06 25.17
CA SER A 68 21.26 -7.72 26.12
C SER A 68 21.21 -6.26 26.60
N LYS A 69 20.67 -5.35 25.78
CA LYS A 69 20.42 -3.95 26.14
C LYS A 69 19.10 -3.73 26.90
N GLY A 70 18.28 -4.75 27.11
CA GLY A 70 16.95 -4.63 27.69
C GLY A 70 15.94 -3.87 26.82
N TRP A 71 16.18 -3.77 25.50
CA TRP A 71 15.29 -3.10 24.54
C TRP A 71 14.16 -4.01 24.03
N LEU A 72 14.31 -5.32 24.21
CA LEU A 72 13.31 -6.33 23.91
C LEU A 72 12.96 -7.11 25.17
N SER A 73 11.67 -7.37 25.35
CA SER A 73 11.20 -8.34 26.33
C SER A 73 11.50 -9.78 25.88
N GLN A 74 11.54 -10.72 26.83
CA GLN A 74 11.75 -12.14 26.53
C GLN A 74 10.67 -12.70 25.58
N GLN A 75 9.43 -12.20 25.69
CA GLN A 75 8.32 -12.62 24.85
C GLN A 75 8.49 -12.12 23.40
N GLU A 76 8.91 -10.87 23.22
CA GLU A 76 9.20 -10.31 21.89
C GLU A 76 10.35 -11.05 21.21
N LEU A 77 11.42 -11.36 21.95
CA LEU A 77 12.52 -12.15 21.41
C LEU A 77 12.07 -13.51 20.90
N ARG A 78 11.24 -14.24 21.68
CA ARG A 78 10.69 -15.54 21.26
C ARG A 78 9.84 -15.40 20.00
N LYS A 79 9.01 -14.36 19.91
CA LYS A 79 8.18 -14.08 18.73
C LYS A 79 9.04 -13.84 17.50
N TYR A 80 10.03 -12.95 17.56
CA TYR A 80 10.89 -12.65 16.41
C TYR A 80 11.80 -13.83 16.05
N SER A 81 12.30 -14.58 17.03
CA SER A 81 13.11 -15.78 16.77
C SER A 81 12.31 -16.88 16.09
N ALA A 82 11.04 -17.09 16.48
CA ALA A 82 10.14 -18.04 15.82
C ALA A 82 9.78 -17.59 14.39
N PHE A 83 9.64 -16.28 14.17
CA PHE A 83 9.45 -15.73 12.83
C PHE A 83 10.69 -15.97 11.94
N LEU A 84 11.90 -15.73 12.45
CA LEU A 84 13.13 -15.99 11.69
C LEU A 84 13.36 -17.49 11.47
N SER A 85 13.01 -18.37 12.41
CA SER A 85 13.19 -19.82 12.22
C SER A 85 12.26 -20.41 11.16
N THR A 86 11.06 -19.84 10.99
CA THR A 86 10.10 -20.23 9.95
C THR A 86 10.41 -19.62 8.59
N PHE A 87 11.35 -18.67 8.51
CA PHE A 87 11.79 -18.10 7.25
C PHE A 87 12.68 -19.08 6.47
N ASP A 88 12.17 -19.51 5.32
CA ASP A 88 12.87 -20.32 4.32
C ASP A 88 12.92 -19.56 2.99
N HIS A 89 14.13 -19.23 2.54
CA HIS A 89 14.36 -18.52 1.28
C HIS A 89 14.14 -19.42 0.04
N THR A 90 14.17 -20.75 0.21
CA THR A 90 14.00 -21.74 -0.87
C THR A 90 12.54 -22.09 -1.12
N ALA A 91 11.68 -21.90 -0.10
CA ALA A 91 10.25 -22.12 -0.23
C ALA A 91 9.61 -21.03 -1.10
N LYS A 92 8.53 -21.38 -1.82
CA LYS A 92 7.69 -20.53 -2.71
C LYS A 92 7.09 -19.26 -2.07
N ILE A 93 7.55 -18.86 -0.88
CA ILE A 93 7.18 -17.64 -0.18
C ILE A 93 7.64 -16.40 -0.98
N GLY A 94 8.66 -16.52 -1.83
CA GLY A 94 8.99 -15.50 -2.85
C GLY A 94 9.12 -14.07 -2.29
N GLU A 95 8.68 -13.07 -3.07
CA GLU A 95 8.72 -11.64 -2.70
C GLU A 95 8.07 -11.33 -1.33
N SER A 96 7.10 -12.14 -0.89
CA SER A 96 6.40 -11.94 0.39
C SER A 96 7.28 -12.20 1.62
N GLY A 97 8.25 -13.11 1.51
CA GLY A 97 9.20 -13.38 2.59
C GLY A 97 10.20 -12.24 2.75
N ASN A 98 10.74 -11.75 1.63
CA ASN A 98 11.65 -10.60 1.62
C ASN A 98 10.97 -9.34 2.16
N PHE A 99 9.68 -9.15 1.87
CA PHE A 99 8.90 -8.06 2.45
C PHE A 99 8.82 -8.17 3.98
N ALA A 100 8.55 -9.36 4.51
CA ALA A 100 8.42 -9.58 5.94
C ALA A 100 9.75 -9.41 6.70
N LEU A 101 10.89 -9.81 6.12
CA LEU A 101 12.22 -9.49 6.67
C LEU A 101 12.48 -7.99 6.70
N LYS A 102 12.14 -7.28 5.62
CA LYS A 102 12.31 -5.82 5.53
C LYS A 102 11.42 -5.07 6.53
N GLU A 103 10.21 -5.57 6.79
CA GLU A 103 9.31 -5.01 7.79
C GLU A 103 9.88 -5.18 9.21
N LEU A 104 10.40 -6.37 9.54
CA LEU A 104 11.08 -6.61 10.81
C LEU A 104 12.31 -5.70 10.97
N GLU A 105 13.10 -5.52 9.91
CA GLU A 105 14.25 -4.61 9.92
C GLU A 105 13.83 -3.16 10.21
N VAL A 106 12.75 -2.68 9.59
CA VAL A 106 12.19 -1.34 9.84
C VAL A 106 11.72 -1.20 11.29
N GLU A 107 11.05 -2.22 11.83
CA GLU A 107 10.59 -2.22 13.23
C GLU A 107 11.77 -2.14 14.21
N LEU A 108 12.82 -2.93 13.99
CA LEU A 108 14.04 -2.90 14.80
C LEU A 108 14.77 -1.56 14.68
N ASN A 109 14.88 -0.98 13.47
CA ASN A 109 15.46 0.35 13.25
C ASN A 109 14.69 1.45 14.00
N LEU A 110 13.36 1.40 13.98
CA LEU A 110 12.52 2.35 14.73
C LEU A 110 12.74 2.21 16.25
N LYS A 111 12.86 0.98 16.75
CA LYS A 111 13.10 0.73 18.18
C LYS A 111 14.49 1.21 18.61
N GLU A 112 15.51 0.95 17.80
CA GLU A 112 16.88 1.43 18.02
C GLU A 112 16.94 2.97 18.04
N ASN A 113 16.25 3.65 17.11
CA ASN A 113 16.20 5.11 17.10
C ASN A 113 15.49 5.69 18.34
N ARG A 114 14.42 5.04 18.81
CA ARG A 114 13.71 5.45 20.04
C ARG A 114 14.57 5.25 21.31
N MET A 115 15.25 4.10 21.41
CA MET A 115 15.97 3.72 22.63
C MET A 115 17.39 4.28 22.70
N SER A 116 18.04 4.55 21.57
CA SER A 116 19.39 5.12 21.54
C SER A 116 19.45 6.60 21.95
N GLY A 117 18.30 7.22 22.26
CA GLY A 117 18.26 8.64 22.64
C GLY A 117 18.71 9.58 21.52
N LYS A 118 18.93 9.08 20.31
CA LYS A 118 19.12 9.87 19.09
C LYS A 118 17.75 10.46 18.71
N GLN A 119 17.23 11.36 19.55
CA GLN A 119 16.24 12.32 19.13
C GLN A 119 16.83 13.02 17.91
N SER A 120 16.27 12.71 16.74
CA SER A 120 16.55 13.42 15.51
C SER A 120 16.45 14.90 15.81
N THR A 121 17.60 15.58 15.76
CA THR A 121 17.74 17.02 15.94
C THR A 121 17.14 17.70 14.71
N TRP A 122 15.84 17.55 14.50
CA TRP A 122 15.11 18.47 13.63
C TRP A 122 15.15 19.81 14.35
N LYS A 123 16.08 20.65 13.89
CA LYS A 123 16.33 22.01 14.36
C LYS A 123 15.00 22.71 14.64
N ARG A 124 14.69 22.97 15.91
CA ARG A 124 13.79 24.07 16.25
C ARG A 124 14.42 25.32 15.65
N ILE A 125 13.70 25.94 14.72
CA ILE A 125 13.97 27.31 14.28
C ILE A 125 14.01 28.17 15.56
N PRO A 126 15.11 28.88 15.85
CA PRO A 126 15.16 29.79 17.00
C PRO A 126 14.14 30.90 16.80
N THR A 127 13.16 30.98 17.69
CA THR A 127 12.29 32.15 17.80
C THR A 127 13.16 33.34 18.26
N PRO A 128 13.13 34.50 17.57
CA PRO A 128 13.95 35.63 17.94
C PRO A 128 13.47 36.22 19.27
N THR A 129 14.40 36.25 20.23
CA THR A 129 14.27 36.97 21.50
C THR A 129 14.27 38.48 21.26
N GLY A 130 13.17 39.12 21.64
CA GLY A 130 13.04 40.57 21.74
C GLY A 130 12.68 41.01 23.17
N THR A 131 13.71 41.48 23.90
CA THR A 131 13.74 42.80 24.56
C THR A 131 12.91 43.08 25.83
N LYS A 132 13.67 43.36 26.91
CA LYS A 132 13.51 44.32 28.04
C LYS A 132 12.80 43.93 29.36
N GLN A 133 13.66 43.82 30.38
CA GLN A 133 13.67 44.50 31.70
C GLN A 133 12.38 44.63 32.52
N GLY A 134 12.46 44.09 33.75
CA GLY A 134 11.66 44.51 34.91
C GLY A 134 12.00 43.70 36.15
N ARG A 135 12.80 44.27 37.07
CA ARG A 135 12.94 43.81 38.46
C ARG A 135 11.64 44.08 39.22
N ILE A 136 11.26 43.21 40.17
CA ILE A 136 10.69 43.47 41.53
C ILE A 136 10.30 42.12 42.18
N PRO A 137 10.27 41.99 43.54
CA PRO A 137 10.84 40.86 44.27
C PRO A 137 9.83 39.86 44.88
N LEU A 138 10.42 38.87 45.56
CA LEU A 138 9.87 37.77 46.38
C LEU A 138 8.41 37.93 46.84
N GLY A 139 7.60 36.96 46.42
CA GLY A 139 6.34 36.57 47.05
C GLY A 139 6.27 35.04 47.16
N VAL A 140 6.27 34.55 48.40
CA VAL A 140 5.84 33.21 48.79
C VAL A 140 4.45 32.93 48.20
N PHE A 141 4.18 31.69 47.75
CA PHE A 141 2.96 30.91 48.04
C PHE A 141 2.72 29.76 47.03
N SER A 142 2.34 28.63 47.62
CA SER A 142 1.41 27.62 47.11
C SER A 142 1.83 26.66 46.00
N ASN A 143 2.23 25.46 46.46
CA ASN A 143 1.99 24.19 45.80
C ASN A 143 0.49 24.02 45.51
N ASN A 144 0.12 23.98 44.24
CA ASN A 144 -0.96 23.15 43.69
C ASN A 144 -0.99 23.33 42.16
N SER A 145 -0.22 22.51 41.43
CA SER A 145 -0.30 22.44 39.97
C SER A 145 -1.13 21.23 39.57
N PRO A 146 -2.28 21.40 38.90
CA PRO A 146 -3.08 20.29 38.41
C PRO A 146 -2.36 19.61 37.25
N ARG A 147 -2.27 18.28 37.38
CA ARG A 147 -1.80 17.31 36.40
C ARG A 147 -2.33 17.66 34.99
N PRO A 148 -1.47 17.80 33.96
CA PRO A 148 -1.98 17.96 32.60
C PRO A 148 -2.66 16.65 32.18
N MET A 149 -3.99 16.69 32.05
CA MET A 149 -4.74 15.63 31.41
C MET A 149 -4.17 15.42 30.01
N SER A 150 -3.63 14.21 29.81
CA SER A 150 -3.36 13.65 28.50
C SER A 150 -4.60 13.81 27.64
N GLN A 151 -4.57 14.80 26.75
CA GLN A 151 -5.51 14.90 25.66
C GLN A 151 -5.16 13.76 24.70
N SER A 152 -5.83 12.64 24.90
CA SER A 152 -6.05 11.63 23.87
C SER A 152 -6.40 12.34 22.57
N PRO A 153 -5.79 11.99 21.41
CA PRO A 153 -6.06 12.66 20.15
C PRO A 153 -7.51 12.39 19.74
N LYS A 154 -8.40 13.26 20.20
CA LYS A 154 -9.74 13.43 19.65
C LYS A 154 -9.55 14.02 18.25
N SER A 155 -10.25 13.44 17.28
CA SER A 155 -10.38 13.89 15.88
C SER A 155 -9.46 13.22 14.84
N LEU A 156 -9.43 11.88 14.81
CA LEU A 156 -9.71 11.21 13.54
C LEU A 156 -11.22 11.34 13.30
N ARG A 157 -11.65 12.50 12.81
CA ARG A 157 -13.03 12.68 12.33
C ARG A 157 -13.25 11.66 11.23
N SER A 158 -14.12 10.70 11.56
CA SER A 158 -14.99 9.96 10.66
C SER A 158 -14.44 9.79 9.23
N PHE A 159 -13.64 8.73 9.01
CA PHE A 159 -13.69 8.04 7.73
C PHE A 159 -15.07 7.35 7.62
N GLU A 160 -16.16 8.12 7.64
CA GLU A 160 -17.42 7.71 7.02
C GLU A 160 -17.14 7.66 5.52
N SER A 161 -16.38 6.63 5.13
CA SER A 161 -15.86 6.54 3.80
C SER A 161 -17.02 6.29 2.85
N ALA A 162 -16.93 6.88 1.66
CA ALA A 162 -17.97 6.93 0.62
C ALA A 162 -18.69 5.58 0.40
N THR A 163 -18.03 4.51 0.77
CA THR A 163 -18.46 3.11 0.79
C THR A 163 -19.53 2.74 1.81
N ASN A 164 -19.89 3.59 2.79
CA ASN A 164 -21.06 3.38 3.68
C ASN A 164 -22.37 3.99 3.16
N ARG A 165 -22.34 4.76 2.06
CA ARG A 165 -23.56 5.38 1.54
C ARG A 165 -24.46 4.30 0.93
N THR A 166 -25.66 4.20 1.49
CA THR A 166 -26.79 3.53 0.85
C THR A 166 -26.94 4.06 -0.57
N PHE A 167 -26.84 3.15 -1.52
CA PHE A 167 -26.99 3.39 -2.95
C PHE A 167 -28.44 3.80 -3.22
N ASN A 168 -28.69 5.07 -3.60
CA ASN A 168 -29.97 5.66 -4.06
C ASN A 168 -31.25 4.81 -3.89
N GLY A 169 -31.62 4.41 -2.67
CA GLY A 169 -32.81 3.59 -2.44
C GLY A 169 -32.85 2.23 -3.17
N VAL A 170 -31.73 1.75 -3.71
CA VAL A 170 -31.63 0.40 -4.26
C VAL A 170 -31.65 -0.59 -3.11
N THR A 171 -32.88 -1.02 -2.82
CA THR A 171 -33.21 -2.11 -1.93
C THR A 171 -32.39 -3.34 -2.30
N ALA A 172 -32.06 -4.13 -1.30
CA ALA A 172 -31.09 -5.22 -1.29
C ALA A 172 -31.36 -6.41 -2.24
N GLY A 173 -32.04 -6.21 -3.38
CA GLY A 173 -32.32 -7.21 -4.42
C GLY A 173 -31.69 -6.94 -5.80
N GLN A 174 -31.17 -5.73 -6.09
CA GLN A 174 -30.52 -5.45 -7.39
C GLN A 174 -29.02 -5.74 -7.34
N GLY A 175 -28.65 -7.03 -7.39
CA GLY A 175 -27.30 -7.49 -7.70
C GLY A 175 -26.17 -7.09 -6.73
N THR A 176 -25.05 -7.79 -6.84
CA THR A 176 -23.81 -7.55 -6.08
C THR A 176 -22.73 -6.91 -6.95
N ILE A 177 -22.99 -6.82 -8.27
CA ILE A 177 -22.17 -6.16 -9.27
C ILE A 177 -23.04 -5.17 -10.06
N VAL A 178 -22.58 -3.92 -10.19
CA VAL A 178 -23.24 -2.88 -10.98
C VAL A 178 -22.44 -2.65 -12.25
N ALA A 179 -23.11 -2.83 -13.39
CA ALA A 179 -22.54 -2.66 -14.71
C ALA A 179 -22.10 -1.21 -14.97
N PRO A 180 -21.12 -1.00 -15.86
CA PRO A 180 -20.51 0.32 -16.03
C PRO A 180 -21.49 1.40 -16.50
N SER A 181 -22.40 1.04 -17.41
CA SER A 181 -23.46 1.93 -17.92
C SER A 181 -24.42 2.42 -16.84
N SER A 182 -24.54 1.67 -15.74
CA SER A 182 -25.43 2.00 -14.64
C SER A 182 -24.73 2.77 -13.52
N LEU A 183 -23.39 2.86 -13.51
CA LEU A 183 -22.65 3.52 -12.42
C LEU A 183 -23.04 4.97 -12.23
N SER A 184 -23.08 5.76 -13.31
CA SER A 184 -23.39 7.19 -13.26
C SER A 184 -24.84 7.47 -12.85
N THR A 185 -25.77 6.55 -13.15
CA THR A 185 -27.17 6.66 -12.70
C THR A 185 -27.35 6.26 -11.23
N SER A 186 -26.40 5.50 -10.70
CA SER A 186 -26.52 4.79 -9.44
C SER A 186 -25.73 5.40 -8.29
N LEU A 187 -24.60 6.04 -8.60
CA LEU A 187 -23.68 6.61 -7.63
C LEU A 187 -23.49 8.09 -7.93
N SER A 188 -23.48 8.91 -6.88
CA SER A 188 -23.12 10.31 -7.01
C SER A 188 -21.64 10.45 -7.42
N GLU A 189 -21.31 11.53 -8.11
CA GLU A 189 -19.93 11.83 -8.54
C GLU A 189 -18.94 11.80 -7.36
N ASP A 190 -19.32 12.39 -6.22
CA ASP A 190 -18.53 12.32 -4.98
C ASP A 190 -18.27 10.89 -4.50
N ALA A 191 -19.25 10.00 -4.65
CA ALA A 191 -19.11 8.61 -4.23
C ALA A 191 -18.15 7.86 -5.15
N ILE A 192 -18.24 8.13 -6.46
CA ILE A 192 -17.34 7.62 -7.48
C ILE A 192 -15.90 8.10 -7.22
N ALA A 193 -15.70 9.39 -6.92
CA ALA A 193 -14.39 9.97 -6.58
C ALA A 193 -13.81 9.34 -5.29
N GLY A 194 -14.65 9.11 -4.28
CA GLY A 194 -14.27 8.39 -3.07
C GLY A 194 -13.82 6.95 -3.34
N LEU A 195 -14.57 6.21 -4.16
CA LEU A 195 -14.22 4.84 -4.55
C LEU A 195 -12.94 4.77 -5.42
N PHE A 196 -12.73 5.76 -6.29
CA PHE A 196 -11.48 5.90 -7.04
C PHE A 196 -10.28 6.07 -6.10
N THR A 197 -10.43 6.92 -5.09
CA THR A 197 -9.39 7.14 -4.07
C THR A 197 -9.08 5.85 -3.29
N GLU A 198 -10.10 5.07 -2.91
CA GLU A 198 -9.90 3.75 -2.29
C GLU A 198 -9.14 2.79 -3.24
N THR A 199 -9.46 2.80 -4.53
CA THR A 199 -8.77 1.97 -5.53
C THR A 199 -7.29 2.35 -5.67
N CYS A 200 -6.98 3.65 -5.72
CA CYS A 200 -5.62 4.18 -5.75
C CYS A 200 -4.83 3.79 -4.49
N PHE A 201 -5.48 3.75 -3.32
CA PHE A 201 -4.86 3.28 -2.09
C PHE A 201 -4.39 1.81 -2.21
N PHE A 202 -5.26 0.91 -2.70
CA PHE A 202 -4.89 -0.49 -2.91
C PHE A 202 -3.81 -0.67 -3.98
N ALA A 203 -3.84 0.13 -5.06
CA ALA A 203 -2.81 0.11 -6.09
C ALA A 203 -1.43 0.48 -5.51
N ARG A 204 -1.36 1.46 -4.60
CA ARG A 204 -0.11 1.82 -3.89
C ARG A 204 0.41 0.69 -3.00
N LEU A 205 -0.46 -0.19 -2.53
CA LEU A 205 -0.09 -1.39 -1.78
C LEU A 205 0.27 -2.58 -2.69
N GLY A 206 0.32 -2.38 -4.02
CA GLY A 206 0.68 -3.42 -4.99
C GLY A 206 -0.48 -4.34 -5.40
N PHE A 207 -1.70 -4.07 -4.96
CA PHE A 207 -2.85 -4.88 -5.37
C PHE A 207 -3.29 -4.54 -6.79
N VAL A 208 -3.48 -5.57 -7.62
CA VAL A 208 -4.05 -5.42 -8.97
C VAL A 208 -5.53 -5.04 -8.91
N GLN A 209 -6.27 -5.55 -7.92
CA GLN A 209 -7.66 -5.21 -7.67
C GLN A 209 -7.87 -5.08 -6.16
N PRO A 210 -8.74 -4.18 -5.69
CA PRO A 210 -9.03 -4.07 -4.26
C PRO A 210 -9.73 -5.35 -3.77
N PRO A 211 -9.16 -6.11 -2.83
CA PRO A 211 -9.75 -7.37 -2.37
C PRO A 211 -11.00 -7.16 -1.52
N CYS A 212 -11.14 -5.98 -0.92
CA CYS A 212 -12.27 -5.57 -0.08
C CYS A 212 -12.31 -4.05 0.04
N CYS A 213 -13.33 -3.49 0.70
CA CYS A 213 -13.37 -2.06 0.99
C CYS A 213 -12.31 -1.63 2.03
N LEU A 214 -11.93 -0.35 2.01
CA LEU A 214 -10.87 0.17 2.87
C LEU A 214 -11.14 -0.04 4.37
N GLN A 215 -12.39 0.08 4.83
CA GLN A 215 -12.75 -0.13 6.23
C GLN A 215 -12.56 -1.58 6.68
N CYS A 216 -12.87 -2.56 5.82
CA CYS A 216 -12.61 -3.97 6.16
C CYS A 216 -11.11 -4.23 6.24
N ASN A 217 -10.35 -3.72 5.27
CA ASN A 217 -8.89 -3.83 5.26
C ASN A 217 -8.26 -3.24 6.53
N TYR A 218 -8.66 -2.01 6.91
CA TYR A 218 -8.18 -1.36 8.12
C TYR A 218 -8.53 -2.16 9.39
N ARG A 219 -9.76 -2.66 9.48
CA ARG A 219 -10.21 -3.46 10.63
C ARG A 219 -9.41 -4.75 10.77
N GLU A 220 -9.19 -5.45 9.66
CA GLU A 220 -8.39 -6.67 9.60
C GLU A 220 -6.93 -6.39 10.00
N ALA A 221 -6.36 -5.29 9.52
CA ALA A 221 -4.97 -4.91 9.81
C ALA A 221 -4.73 -4.52 11.27
N ILE A 222 -5.61 -3.71 11.87
CA ILE A 222 -5.37 -3.15 13.22
C ILE A 222 -5.90 -4.04 14.33
N GLN A 223 -7.08 -4.64 14.13
CA GLN A 223 -7.75 -5.36 15.21
C GLN A 223 -7.45 -6.86 15.18
N SER A 224 -6.64 -7.34 14.23
CA SER A 224 -6.49 -8.78 13.93
C SER A 224 -7.85 -9.47 13.82
N ALA A 225 -8.89 -8.72 13.40
CA ALA A 225 -10.26 -9.17 13.40
C ALA A 225 -10.48 -10.10 12.21
N SER A 226 -11.35 -11.09 12.39
CA SER A 226 -11.76 -11.98 11.30
C SER A 226 -12.36 -11.18 10.13
N PRO A 227 -12.19 -11.63 8.88
CA PRO A 227 -12.75 -10.94 7.73
C PRO A 227 -14.26 -10.80 7.79
N ARG A 228 -14.81 -9.61 7.44
CA ARG A 228 -16.28 -9.45 7.29
C ARG A 228 -16.74 -10.07 5.97
N LEU A 229 -17.26 -11.29 6.03
CA LEU A 229 -17.74 -12.02 4.85
C LEU A 229 -19.03 -11.43 4.25
N ASN A 230 -19.82 -10.69 5.01
CA ASN A 230 -21.12 -10.14 4.59
C ASN A 230 -21.10 -8.61 4.41
N CYS A 231 -19.93 -8.03 4.16
CA CYS A 231 -19.83 -6.58 3.95
C CYS A 231 -20.44 -6.17 2.60
N LYS A 232 -21.46 -5.30 2.64
CA LYS A 232 -22.17 -4.79 1.45
C LYS A 232 -21.61 -3.47 0.89
N ARG A 233 -20.50 -2.98 1.44
CA ARG A 233 -19.85 -1.74 1.01
C ARG A 233 -19.33 -1.90 -0.42
N TRP A 234 -19.46 -0.89 -1.26
CA TRP A 234 -18.99 -0.96 -2.64
C TRP A 234 -17.47 -0.82 -2.75
N VAL A 235 -16.89 -1.33 -3.82
CA VAL A 235 -15.53 -1.06 -4.27
C VAL A 235 -15.53 -0.92 -5.79
N ILE A 236 -14.67 -0.07 -6.32
CA ILE A 236 -14.46 0.02 -7.77
C ILE A 236 -13.52 -1.10 -8.20
N TRP A 237 -13.92 -1.84 -9.23
CA TRP A 237 -13.17 -2.97 -9.76
C TRP A 237 -12.92 -2.77 -11.24
N ARG A 238 -11.69 -3.00 -11.71
CA ARG A 238 -11.36 -2.79 -13.13
C ARG A 238 -11.78 -3.97 -13.98
N ARG A 239 -12.43 -3.72 -15.12
CA ARG A 239 -12.74 -4.76 -16.12
C ARG A 239 -11.47 -5.31 -16.74
N ASN A 240 -10.52 -4.45 -17.06
CA ASN A 240 -9.18 -4.82 -17.51
C ASN A 240 -8.15 -4.08 -16.66
N ALA A 241 -7.40 -4.79 -15.82
CA ALA A 241 -6.41 -4.16 -14.94
C ALA A 241 -5.12 -3.76 -15.68
N ASN A 242 -4.94 -4.18 -16.93
CA ASN A 242 -3.84 -3.69 -17.79
C ASN A 242 -4.15 -2.30 -18.37
N LYS A 243 -5.41 -1.85 -18.30
CA LYS A 243 -5.79 -0.48 -18.65
C LYS A 243 -5.69 0.41 -17.41
N THR A 244 -5.09 1.58 -17.59
CA THR A 244 -5.04 2.65 -16.58
C THR A 244 -6.44 3.14 -16.25
N LEU A 245 -6.69 3.42 -14.97
CA LEU A 245 -7.95 3.99 -14.52
C LEU A 245 -7.78 5.51 -14.47
N HIS A 246 -8.50 6.24 -15.30
CA HIS A 246 -8.47 7.70 -15.31
C HIS A 246 -9.70 8.25 -14.58
N PRO A 247 -9.58 9.29 -13.74
CA PRO A 247 -10.71 9.82 -12.96
C PRO A 247 -11.85 10.34 -13.86
N SER A 248 -11.53 10.98 -14.99
CA SER A 248 -12.55 11.47 -15.94
C SER A 248 -13.24 10.36 -16.74
N ASN A 249 -12.68 9.14 -16.76
CA ASN A 249 -13.22 8.02 -17.51
C ASN A 249 -13.19 6.73 -16.69
N ILE A 250 -13.76 6.82 -15.49
CA ILE A 250 -13.83 5.66 -14.60
C ILE A 250 -14.84 4.63 -15.13
N CYS A 251 -15.93 5.08 -15.75
CA CYS A 251 -17.01 4.21 -16.21
C CYS A 251 -16.59 3.27 -17.34
N ASP A 252 -15.66 3.62 -18.23
CA ASP A 252 -15.34 2.74 -19.36
C ASP A 252 -14.57 1.48 -18.97
N ASN A 253 -13.83 1.49 -17.87
CA ASN A 253 -13.01 0.34 -17.47
C ASN A 253 -13.30 -0.12 -16.04
N SER A 254 -14.39 0.32 -15.43
CA SER A 254 -14.74 -0.10 -14.07
C SER A 254 -16.16 -0.57 -13.92
N ILE A 255 -16.37 -1.35 -12.87
CA ILE A 255 -17.65 -1.74 -12.33
C ILE A 255 -17.60 -1.47 -10.82
N ALA A 256 -18.77 -1.32 -10.19
CA ALA A 256 -18.86 -1.31 -8.74
C ALA A 256 -19.23 -2.72 -8.27
N VAL A 257 -18.48 -3.24 -7.32
CA VAL A 257 -18.67 -4.58 -6.76
C VAL A 257 -18.83 -4.47 -5.25
N GLN A 258 -19.74 -5.23 -4.66
CA GLN A 258 -19.84 -5.28 -3.19
C GLN A 258 -18.60 -5.96 -2.60
N CYS A 259 -18.17 -5.50 -1.43
CA CYS A 259 -16.95 -5.93 -0.75
C CYS A 259 -16.86 -7.46 -0.59
N HIS A 260 -17.95 -8.14 -0.24
CA HIS A 260 -17.95 -9.60 -0.17
C HIS A 260 -17.78 -10.29 -1.55
N SER A 261 -18.31 -9.68 -2.61
CA SER A 261 -18.23 -10.20 -3.97
C SER A 261 -16.84 -9.98 -4.55
N ALA A 262 -16.24 -8.83 -4.23
CA ALA A 262 -14.84 -8.53 -4.44
C ALA A 262 -13.93 -9.62 -3.86
N ARG A 263 -14.12 -10.01 -2.59
CA ARG A 263 -13.35 -11.12 -1.98
C ARG A 263 -13.51 -12.44 -2.74
N LYS A 264 -14.74 -12.79 -3.12
CA LYS A 264 -15.01 -14.01 -3.89
C LYS A 264 -14.31 -13.98 -5.25
N LEU A 265 -14.36 -12.86 -5.97
CA LEU A 265 -13.66 -12.67 -7.25
C LEU A 265 -12.14 -12.75 -7.07
N THR A 266 -11.57 -12.09 -6.04
CA THR A 266 -10.14 -12.21 -5.74
C THR A 266 -9.75 -13.65 -5.48
N ALA A 267 -10.58 -14.42 -4.75
CA ALA A 267 -10.36 -15.84 -4.48
C ALA A 267 -10.46 -16.75 -5.71
N GLY A 268 -10.93 -16.24 -6.85
CA GLY A 268 -11.11 -17.00 -8.09
C GLY A 268 -12.49 -17.66 -8.21
N ASN A 269 -13.41 -17.35 -7.30
CA ASN A 269 -14.80 -17.82 -7.37
C ASN A 269 -15.60 -16.98 -8.36
N ASN A 270 -16.66 -17.57 -8.90
CA ASN A 270 -17.61 -16.87 -9.76
C ASN A 270 -18.61 -16.08 -8.91
N VAL A 271 -19.01 -14.90 -9.38
CA VAL A 271 -20.07 -14.07 -8.77
C VAL A 271 -20.97 -13.56 -9.87
N GLU A 272 -22.27 -13.90 -9.84
CA GLU A 272 -23.24 -13.47 -10.87
C GLU A 272 -22.73 -13.74 -12.30
N SER A 273 -22.11 -14.91 -12.48
CA SER A 273 -21.49 -15.35 -13.73
C SER A 273 -20.26 -14.53 -14.20
N TYR A 274 -19.84 -13.53 -13.43
CA TYR A 274 -18.53 -12.90 -13.59
C TYR A 274 -17.43 -13.78 -12.98
N LYS A 275 -16.28 -13.81 -13.66
CA LYS A 275 -15.08 -14.50 -13.18
C LYS A 275 -13.85 -13.63 -13.40
N TRP A 276 -12.99 -13.53 -12.39
CA TRP A 276 -11.71 -12.86 -12.53
C TRP A 276 -10.66 -13.81 -13.12
N ASP A 277 -10.13 -13.48 -14.29
CA ASP A 277 -8.96 -14.14 -14.87
C ASP A 277 -7.69 -13.51 -14.32
N ARG A 278 -7.04 -14.20 -13.38
CA ARG A 278 -5.80 -13.71 -12.75
C ARG A 278 -4.63 -13.63 -13.73
N THR A 279 -4.57 -14.51 -14.72
CA THR A 279 -3.48 -14.57 -15.69
C THR A 279 -3.58 -13.42 -16.68
N ARG A 280 -4.77 -13.21 -17.25
CA ARG A 280 -5.02 -12.11 -18.20
C ARG A 280 -5.24 -10.77 -17.50
N LYS A 281 -5.51 -10.79 -16.19
CA LYS A 281 -5.91 -9.62 -15.38
C LYS A 281 -7.14 -8.91 -15.96
N VAL A 282 -8.13 -9.72 -16.37
CA VAL A 282 -9.39 -9.26 -16.98
C VAL A 282 -10.56 -9.93 -16.27
N LEU A 283 -11.63 -9.17 -16.07
CA LEU A 283 -12.91 -9.68 -15.64
C LEU A 283 -13.64 -10.27 -16.84
N ILE A 284 -13.85 -11.58 -16.82
CA ILE A 284 -14.67 -12.27 -17.79
C ILE A 284 -16.11 -11.99 -17.40
N GLU A 285 -16.76 -11.13 -18.18
CA GLU A 285 -18.20 -10.89 -18.08
C GLU A 285 -18.93 -12.19 -18.44
N PRO A 286 -20.14 -12.44 -17.89
CA PRO A 286 -21.00 -13.45 -18.47
C PRO A 286 -21.13 -13.09 -19.94
N SER A 287 -20.47 -13.85 -20.81
CA SER A 287 -20.82 -13.85 -22.21
C SER A 287 -22.30 -14.10 -22.18
N PHE A 288 -23.09 -13.08 -22.53
CA PHE A 288 -24.49 -13.24 -22.86
C PHE A 288 -24.43 -14.47 -23.74
N ILE A 289 -24.97 -15.59 -23.26
CA ILE A 289 -25.13 -16.75 -24.10
C ILE A 289 -26.10 -16.18 -25.12
N ARG A 290 -25.56 -15.58 -26.20
CA ARG A 290 -26.23 -15.36 -27.45
C ARG A 290 -26.55 -16.79 -27.78
N SER A 291 -27.73 -17.22 -27.31
CA SER A 291 -28.43 -18.37 -27.79
C SER A 291 -28.22 -18.28 -29.28
N LYS A 292 -27.32 -19.12 -29.80
CA LYS A 292 -27.20 -19.34 -31.21
C LYS A 292 -28.46 -20.11 -31.60
N ASN A 293 -29.63 -19.52 -31.44
CA ASN A 293 -30.80 -19.85 -32.23
C ASN A 293 -30.59 -19.22 -33.62
N LYS A 294 -29.53 -19.66 -34.29
CA LYS A 294 -29.50 -19.71 -35.74
C LYS A 294 -30.17 -21.04 -36.08
N ASN A 295 -31.51 -21.07 -36.13
CA ASN A 295 -32.33 -22.10 -36.81
C ASN A 295 -33.85 -21.80 -36.69
N GLN A 296 -34.26 -20.57 -36.99
CA GLN A 296 -35.52 -20.32 -37.71
C GLN A 296 -35.05 -19.71 -39.03
N LEU A 297 -34.88 -20.43 -40.14
CA LEU A 297 -35.90 -21.18 -40.88
C LEU A 297 -37.24 -20.42 -40.91
N CYS A 298 -37.18 -19.15 -41.34
CA CYS A 298 -38.27 -18.61 -42.15
C CYS A 298 -38.13 -19.25 -43.55
N THR A 299 -38.71 -20.43 -43.66
CA THR A 299 -39.15 -20.99 -44.94
C THR A 299 -40.60 -20.58 -45.11
N LEU A 300 -40.89 -20.03 -46.30
CA LEU A 300 -42.19 -19.65 -46.87
C LEU A 300 -42.73 -18.28 -46.44
#